data_AF-A0A1V9DAI9-F1
#
_entry.id   AF-A0A1V9DAI9-F1
#
_cell.length_a   1.000
_cell.length_b   1.000
_cell.length_c   1.000
_cell.angle_alpha   90.00
_cell.angle_beta   90.00
_cell.angle_gamma   90.00
#
_symmetry.space_group_name_H-M   'P 1'
#
loop_
_entity.id
_entity.type
_entity.pdbx_description
1 polymer ?
#
loop_
_entity_poly.entity_id
_entity_poly.type
_entity_poly.pdbx_seq_one_letter_code
_entity_poly.pdbx_strand_id
1 'polypeptide(L)'
;MMMFSTENLSALNASVLMSSREIARLTGITHGEVKRLIKSLETAQRLSQPLTINLYEHEGEMRQEFCLNKRDSLLAVARLSPGFTADLLDKWQEREKVAHLPDFTNPAEAARAWAEQFEQRRAAEEQLALSAPKAEFFDRFVEVTDSLGFRQLCKMLKVKEPEFRQFLLERNIMYRDKGTLTPQHHHMQAGYFTLRSGVGENQHAFSQARFTAKGVKWVASLWAGHIATQPKGVAA
;
A
#
# COMPACT_ATOMS: atom_id res chain seq x y z
N MET A 1 -8.43 -0.82 -11.99
CA MET A 1 -8.69 -0.98 -10.54
C MET A 1 -8.63 -2.45 -10.24
N MET A 2 -7.47 -2.99 -9.83
CA MET A 2 -7.36 -4.40 -9.46
C MET A 2 -8.01 -4.58 -8.09
N MET A 3 -9.21 -5.17 -8.09
CA MET A 3 -9.81 -5.70 -6.88
C MET A 3 -8.92 -6.85 -6.43
N PHE A 4 -8.15 -6.66 -5.36
CA PHE A 4 -7.48 -7.76 -4.71
C PHE A 4 -8.58 -8.66 -4.14
N SER A 5 -8.91 -9.73 -4.86
CA SER A 5 -9.89 -10.74 -4.47
C SER A 5 -9.52 -11.27 -3.09
N THR A 6 -10.33 -10.93 -2.09
CA THR A 6 -10.30 -11.48 -0.73
C THR A 6 -10.41 -13.01 -0.69
N GLU A 7 -10.79 -13.60 -1.82
CA GLU A 7 -10.95 -15.02 -2.08
C GLU A 7 -9.62 -15.78 -2.15
N ASN A 8 -8.53 -15.10 -2.51
CA ASN A 8 -7.19 -15.73 -2.59
C ASN A 8 -6.51 -15.86 -1.22
N LEU A 9 -6.89 -15.00 -0.25
CA LEU A 9 -6.40 -15.04 1.13
C LEU A 9 -7.05 -16.17 1.95
N SER A 10 -8.28 -16.56 1.61
CA SER A 10 -8.96 -17.72 2.20
C SER A 10 -8.44 -19.05 1.64
N ALA A 11 -8.10 -19.11 0.35
CA ALA A 11 -7.56 -20.32 -0.29
C ALA A 11 -6.15 -20.71 0.21
N LEU A 12 -5.29 -19.75 0.53
CA LEU A 12 -3.96 -20.00 1.13
C LEU A 12 -4.02 -20.52 2.58
N ASN A 13 -5.17 -20.39 3.25
CA ASN A 13 -5.39 -20.94 4.60
C ASN A 13 -6.03 -22.35 4.58
N ALA A 14 -6.36 -22.89 3.40
CA ALA A 14 -7.04 -24.17 3.25
C ALA A 14 -6.03 -25.33 3.10
N SER A 15 -5.54 -25.84 4.23
CA SER A 15 -5.10 -27.25 4.47
C SER A 15 -4.18 -27.41 5.68
N VAL A 16 -3.88 -26.35 6.43
CA VAL A 16 -3.12 -26.49 7.69
C VAL A 16 -4.04 -27.05 8.77
N LEU A 17 -3.93 -28.35 8.98
CA LEU A 17 -4.57 -29.08 10.08
C LEU A 17 -3.56 -29.27 11.22
N MET A 18 -4.04 -29.23 12.45
CA MET A 18 -3.25 -29.52 13.65
C MET A 18 -3.78 -30.80 14.29
N SER A 19 -2.88 -31.73 14.61
CA SER A 19 -3.25 -33.01 15.22
C SER A 19 -3.44 -32.87 16.73
N SER A 20 -4.30 -33.72 17.30
CA SER A 20 -4.49 -33.84 18.75
C SER A 20 -3.19 -34.20 19.51
N ARG A 21 -2.22 -34.84 18.86
CA ARG A 21 -0.89 -35.11 19.43
C ARG A 21 -0.02 -33.86 19.45
N GLU A 22 -0.07 -33.05 18.40
CA GLU A 22 0.61 -31.75 18.38
C GLU A 22 0.04 -30.84 19.46
N ILE A 23 -1.29 -30.79 19.61
CA ILE A 23 -1.95 -30.03 20.68
C ILE A 23 -1.48 -30.51 22.05
N ALA A 24 -1.42 -31.82 22.27
CA ALA A 24 -0.90 -32.40 23.52
C ALA A 24 0.55 -31.97 23.81
N ARG A 25 1.43 -31.97 22.79
CA ARG A 25 2.81 -31.48 22.93
C ARG A 25 2.88 -29.99 23.23
N LEU A 26 2.01 -29.18 22.63
CA LEU A 26 1.98 -27.73 22.80
C LEU A 26 1.46 -27.31 24.19
N THR A 27 0.47 -28.01 24.71
CA THR A 27 -0.14 -27.67 26.01
C THR A 27 0.48 -28.43 27.19
N GLY A 28 1.31 -29.43 26.92
CA GLY A 28 1.88 -30.32 27.95
C GLY A 28 0.86 -31.29 28.57
N ILE A 29 -0.34 -31.40 27.99
CA ILE A 29 -1.43 -32.25 28.48
C ILE A 29 -1.40 -33.59 27.78
N THR A 30 -1.87 -34.64 28.45
CA THR A 30 -1.86 -35.99 27.88
C THR A 30 -2.74 -36.10 26.63
N HIS A 31 -2.32 -36.89 25.64
CA HIS A 31 -3.08 -37.10 24.40
C HIS A 31 -4.52 -37.58 24.67
N GLY A 32 -4.71 -38.41 25.69
CA GLY A 32 -6.02 -38.92 26.09
C GLY A 32 -6.96 -37.80 26.56
N GLU A 33 -6.48 -36.85 27.35
CA GLU A 33 -7.26 -35.70 27.82
C GLU A 33 -7.60 -34.75 26.67
N VAL A 34 -6.64 -34.49 25.78
CA VAL A 34 -6.89 -33.71 24.56
C VAL A 34 -7.98 -34.37 23.70
N LYS A 35 -7.91 -35.69 23.47
CA LYS A 35 -8.93 -36.42 22.72
C LYS A 35 -10.31 -36.36 23.41
N ARG A 36 -10.36 -36.46 24.74
CA ARG A 36 -11.60 -36.36 25.52
C ARG A 36 -12.24 -34.98 25.34
N LEU A 37 -11.45 -33.92 25.43
CA LEU A 37 -11.93 -32.55 25.20
C LEU A 37 -12.46 -32.38 23.77
N ILE A 38 -11.72 -32.85 22.77
CA ILE A 38 -12.13 -32.73 21.36
C ILE A 38 -13.47 -33.42 21.11
N LYS A 39 -13.68 -34.64 21.63
CA LYS A 39 -14.98 -35.33 21.57
C LYS A 39 -16.08 -34.58 22.31
N SER A 40 -15.76 -33.95 23.44
CA SER A 40 -16.74 -33.11 24.16
C SER A 40 -17.14 -31.88 23.33
N LEU A 41 -16.19 -31.24 22.64
CA LEU A 41 -16.45 -30.13 21.73
C LEU A 41 -17.31 -30.54 20.52
N GLU A 42 -17.07 -31.73 19.98
CA GLU A 42 -17.89 -32.33 18.93
C GLU A 42 -19.32 -32.57 19.40
N THR A 43 -19.47 -33.24 20.54
CA THR A 43 -20.78 -33.57 21.13
C THR A 43 -21.59 -32.30 21.42
N ALA A 44 -20.91 -31.24 21.87
CA ALA A 44 -21.52 -29.94 22.14
C ALA A 44 -21.74 -29.08 20.88
N GLN A 45 -21.46 -29.61 19.68
CA GLN A 45 -21.56 -28.90 18.39
C GLN A 45 -20.81 -27.56 18.37
N ARG A 46 -19.65 -27.50 19.03
CA ARG A 46 -18.81 -26.29 19.11
C ARG A 46 -17.72 -26.25 18.03
N LEU A 47 -17.48 -27.37 17.37
CA LEU A 47 -16.52 -27.47 16.26
C LEU A 47 -17.13 -26.86 14.99
N SER A 48 -16.28 -26.22 14.21
CA SER A 48 -16.66 -25.58 12.96
C SER A 48 -16.90 -26.57 11.81
N GLN A 49 -16.29 -27.74 11.90
CA GLN A 49 -16.29 -28.78 10.87
C GLN A 49 -16.35 -30.16 11.53
N PRO A 50 -16.82 -31.21 10.81
CA PRO A 50 -16.74 -32.59 11.27
C PRO A 50 -15.30 -33.00 11.59
N LEU A 51 -15.14 -33.84 12.60
CA LEU A 51 -13.81 -34.31 13.01
C LEU A 51 -13.17 -35.20 11.95
N THR A 52 -11.96 -34.84 11.56
CA THR A 52 -11.12 -35.67 10.71
C THR A 52 -10.30 -36.61 11.60
N ILE A 53 -10.36 -37.92 11.33
CA ILE A 53 -9.67 -38.95 12.08
C ILE A 53 -8.53 -39.50 11.23
N ASN A 54 -7.31 -39.42 11.76
CA ASN A 54 -6.13 -40.06 11.18
C ASN A 54 -5.69 -41.22 12.06
N LEU A 55 -5.05 -42.22 11.44
CA LEU A 55 -4.43 -43.34 12.13
C LEU A 55 -2.91 -43.16 12.12
N TYR A 56 -2.27 -43.48 13.24
CA TYR A 56 -0.82 -43.44 13.37
C TYR A 56 -0.33 -44.65 14.15
N GLU A 57 0.89 -45.10 13.85
CA GLU A 57 1.54 -46.18 14.59
C GLU A 57 2.23 -45.63 15.83
N HIS A 58 2.03 -46.30 16.97
CA HIS A 58 2.73 -46.01 18.21
C HIS A 58 2.99 -47.30 18.97
N GLU A 59 4.26 -47.60 19.22
CA GLU A 59 4.69 -48.82 19.94
C GLU A 59 4.15 -50.11 19.29
N GLY A 60 4.05 -50.14 17.96
CA GLY A 60 3.53 -51.29 17.19
C GLY A 60 2.00 -51.38 17.14
N GLU A 61 1.26 -50.45 17.77
CA GLU A 61 -0.19 -50.38 17.73
C GLU A 61 -0.69 -49.21 16.87
N MET A 62 -1.73 -49.45 16.06
CA MET A 62 -2.41 -48.39 15.31
C MET A 62 -3.38 -47.63 16.22
N ARG A 63 -3.08 -46.35 16.48
CA ARG A 63 -3.88 -45.45 17.32
C ARG A 63 -4.51 -44.33 16.49
N GLN A 64 -5.63 -43.81 16.98
CA GLN A 64 -6.36 -42.71 16.34
C GLN A 64 -5.92 -41.35 16.88
N GLU A 65 -5.79 -40.39 16.00
CA GLU A 65 -5.66 -38.96 16.31
C GLU A 65 -6.73 -38.13 15.59
N PHE A 66 -7.09 -37.02 16.18
CA PHE A 66 -8.02 -36.05 15.60
C PHE A 66 -7.27 -34.90 14.96
N CYS A 67 -7.68 -34.50 13.76
CA CYS A 67 -7.14 -33.36 13.05
C CYS A 67 -8.16 -32.22 13.05
N LEU A 68 -7.72 -31.05 13.50
CA LEU A 68 -8.53 -29.85 13.64
C LEU A 68 -8.02 -28.77 12.69
N ASN A 69 -8.93 -27.98 12.14
CA ASN A 69 -8.54 -26.76 11.43
C ASN A 69 -8.02 -25.69 12.41
N LYS A 70 -7.50 -24.59 11.86
CA LYS A 70 -6.94 -23.48 12.65
C LYS A 70 -7.87 -22.95 13.74
N ARG A 71 -9.17 -22.81 13.46
CA ARG A 71 -10.14 -22.27 14.44
C ARG A 71 -10.33 -23.25 15.59
N ASP A 72 -10.60 -24.50 15.26
CA ASP A 72 -10.97 -25.51 16.24
C ASP A 72 -9.77 -25.95 17.10
N SER A 73 -8.56 -25.94 16.53
CA SER A 73 -7.30 -26.14 17.27
C SER A 73 -7.04 -25.02 18.28
N LEU A 74 -7.25 -23.75 17.90
CA LEU A 74 -7.16 -22.62 18.84
C LEU A 74 -8.20 -22.72 19.97
N LEU A 75 -9.44 -23.12 19.66
CA LEU A 75 -10.48 -23.35 20.65
C LEU A 75 -10.08 -24.46 21.64
N ALA A 76 -9.53 -25.57 21.13
CA ALA A 76 -9.06 -26.66 21.97
C ALA A 76 -7.91 -26.21 22.89
N VAL A 77 -6.90 -25.51 22.36
CA VAL A 77 -5.77 -24.99 23.13
C VAL A 77 -6.23 -24.01 24.21
N ALA A 78 -7.13 -23.08 23.88
CA ALA A 78 -7.66 -22.11 24.84
C ALA A 78 -8.37 -22.79 26.03
N ARG A 79 -9.16 -23.85 25.78
CA ARG A 79 -9.81 -24.61 26.85
C ARG A 79 -8.85 -25.46 27.68
N LEU A 80 -7.77 -25.95 27.05
CA LEU A 80 -6.77 -26.81 27.68
C LEU A 80 -5.80 -26.01 28.56
N SER A 81 -5.50 -24.77 28.18
CA SER A 81 -4.61 -23.90 28.95
C SER A 81 -5.37 -22.68 29.46
N PRO A 82 -5.93 -22.76 30.70
CA PRO A 82 -6.49 -21.60 31.38
C PRO A 82 -5.47 -20.46 31.52
N GLY A 83 -4.19 -20.78 31.72
CA GLY A 83 -3.10 -19.79 31.77
C GLY A 83 -2.92 -19.04 30.45
N PHE A 84 -2.95 -19.74 29.31
CA PHE A 84 -2.92 -19.09 27.99
C PHE A 84 -4.12 -18.15 27.78
N THR A 85 -5.30 -18.54 28.25
CA THR A 85 -6.50 -17.70 28.17
C THR A 85 -6.40 -16.47 29.07
N ALA A 86 -5.86 -16.62 30.29
CA ALA A 86 -5.59 -15.50 31.20
C ALA A 86 -4.57 -14.52 30.60
N ASP A 87 -3.43 -15.01 30.10
CA ASP A 87 -2.40 -14.18 29.45
C ASP A 87 -2.95 -13.42 28.24
N LEU A 88 -3.82 -14.06 27.45
CA LEU A 88 -4.48 -13.41 26.31
C LEU A 88 -5.44 -12.33 26.78
N LEU A 89 -6.24 -12.61 27.81
CA LEU A 89 -7.17 -11.65 28.40
C LEU A 89 -6.43 -10.44 28.98
N ASP A 90 -5.37 -10.67 29.75
CA ASP A 90 -4.55 -9.61 30.35
C ASP A 90 -3.93 -8.70 29.28
N LYS A 91 -3.43 -9.29 28.18
CA LYS A 91 -2.92 -8.52 27.03
C LYS A 91 -4.00 -7.68 26.34
N TRP A 92 -5.23 -8.18 26.26
CA TRP A 92 -6.34 -7.43 25.69
C TRP A 92 -6.77 -6.29 26.62
N GLN A 93 -6.90 -6.57 27.92
CA GLN A 93 -7.20 -5.53 28.91
C GLN A 93 -6.13 -4.44 28.93
N GLU A 94 -4.84 -4.79 28.79
CA GLU A 94 -3.77 -3.81 28.71
C GLU A 94 -3.87 -2.94 27.45
N ARG A 95 -4.27 -3.52 26.31
CA ARG A 95 -4.54 -2.75 25.09
C ARG A 95 -5.76 -1.85 25.23
N GLU A 96 -6.79 -2.26 25.96
CA GLU A 96 -7.96 -1.43 26.26
C GLU A 96 -7.61 -0.23 27.15
N LYS A 97 -6.69 -0.38 28.11
CA LYS A 97 -6.19 0.75 28.90
C LYS A 97 -5.46 1.79 28.04
N VAL A 98 -4.74 1.33 27.02
CA VAL A 98 -4.04 2.23 26.06
C VAL A 98 -5.01 2.85 25.06
N ALA A 99 -6.15 2.19 24.78
CA ALA A 99 -7.25 2.76 24.02
C ALA A 99 -8.03 3.75 24.88
N HIS A 100 -7.42 4.91 25.15
CA HIS A 100 -8.06 6.06 25.79
C HIS A 100 -9.21 6.58 24.93
N LEU A 101 -10.39 6.00 25.09
CA LEU A 101 -11.64 6.64 24.71
C LEU A 101 -11.94 7.73 25.76
N PRO A 102 -12.33 8.95 25.35
CA PRO A 102 -12.80 9.95 26.29
C PRO A 102 -13.99 9.39 27.09
N ASP A 103 -14.10 9.77 28.36
CA ASP A 103 -15.27 9.44 29.16
C ASP A 103 -16.49 10.21 28.63
N PHE A 104 -17.36 9.52 27.89
CA PHE A 104 -18.58 10.09 27.31
C PHE A 104 -19.70 10.30 28.35
N THR A 105 -19.48 9.94 29.62
CA THR A 105 -20.46 10.11 30.70
C THR A 105 -20.57 11.59 31.12
N ASN A 106 -19.53 12.39 30.86
CA ASN A 106 -19.56 13.84 31.08
C ASN A 106 -19.75 14.59 29.75
N PRO A 107 -20.94 15.14 29.47
CA PRO A 107 -21.24 15.80 28.19
C PRO A 107 -20.36 17.02 27.92
N ALA A 108 -19.83 17.67 28.96
CA ALA A 108 -18.93 18.82 28.80
C ALA A 108 -17.54 18.42 28.31
N GLU A 109 -17.00 17.28 28.76
CA GLU A 109 -15.69 16.78 28.32
C GLU A 109 -15.76 16.18 26.93
N ALA A 110 -16.86 15.46 26.62
CA ALA A 110 -17.13 14.97 25.26
C ALA A 110 -17.23 16.13 24.24
N ALA A 111 -17.88 17.24 24.60
CA ALA A 111 -17.97 18.41 23.74
C ALA A 111 -16.61 19.08 23.50
N ARG A 112 -15.74 19.13 24.53
CA ARG A 112 -14.37 19.67 24.40
C ARG A 112 -13.51 18.80 23.48
N ALA A 113 -13.53 17.47 23.67
CA ALA A 113 -12.78 16.55 22.83
C ALA A 113 -13.25 16.61 21.36
N TRP A 114 -14.56 16.78 21.13
CA TRP A 114 -15.11 16.95 19.78
C TRP A 114 -14.66 18.26 19.13
N ALA A 115 -14.65 19.37 19.90
CA ALA A 115 -14.17 20.66 19.41
C ALA A 115 -12.69 20.59 18.99
N GLU A 116 -11.84 19.98 19.82
CA GLU A 116 -10.41 19.82 19.52
C GLU A 116 -10.18 18.98 18.24
N GLN A 117 -10.91 17.87 18.10
CA GLN A 117 -10.86 17.04 16.89
C GLN A 117 -11.33 17.81 15.64
N PHE A 118 -12.38 18.63 15.77
CA PHE A 118 -12.88 19.44 14.67
C PHE A 118 -11.88 20.51 14.24
N GLU A 119 -11.21 21.18 15.19
CA GLU A 119 -10.17 22.18 14.91
C GLU A 119 -8.94 21.55 14.25
N GLN A 120 -8.48 20.39 14.74
CA GLN A 120 -7.36 19.65 14.12
C GLN A 120 -7.71 19.22 12.69
N ARG A 121 -8.93 18.72 12.47
CA ARG A 121 -9.41 18.34 11.15
C ARG A 121 -9.49 19.54 10.21
N ARG A 122 -10.03 20.67 10.68
CA ARG A 122 -10.07 21.93 9.92
C ARG A 122 -8.68 22.40 9.53
N ALA A 123 -7.73 22.42 10.46
CA ALA A 123 -6.36 22.83 10.18
C ALA A 123 -5.70 21.92 9.13
N ALA A 124 -5.93 20.61 9.20
CA ALA A 124 -5.44 19.66 8.21
C ALA A 124 -6.12 19.85 6.83
N GLU A 125 -7.43 20.08 6.80
CA GLU A 125 -8.19 20.38 5.59
C GLU A 125 -7.76 21.71 4.95
N GLU A 126 -7.44 22.74 5.74
CA GLU A 126 -6.90 24.02 5.26
C GLU A 126 -5.50 23.86 4.66
N GLN A 127 -4.63 23.06 5.29
CA GLN A 127 -3.32 22.72 4.69
C GLN A 127 -3.47 21.96 3.37
N LEU A 128 -4.44 21.05 3.29
CA LEU A 128 -4.76 20.35 2.04
C LEU A 128 -5.33 21.31 0.99
N ALA A 129 -6.20 22.25 1.37
CA ALA A 129 -6.78 23.26 0.48
C ALA A 129 -5.71 24.22 -0.09
N LEU A 130 -4.71 24.59 0.70
CA LEU A 130 -3.55 25.35 0.20
C LEU A 130 -2.70 24.55 -0.81
N SER A 131 -2.71 23.22 -0.71
CA SER A 131 -2.05 22.32 -1.65
C SER A 131 -2.91 21.91 -2.85
N ALA A 132 -4.24 22.06 -2.77
CA ALA A 132 -5.20 21.71 -3.82
C ALA A 132 -4.94 22.40 -5.18
N PRO A 133 -4.60 23.70 -5.28
CA PRO A 133 -4.30 24.31 -6.57
C PRO A 133 -3.00 23.76 -7.21
N LYS A 134 -2.12 23.13 -6.43
CA LYS A 134 -0.94 22.41 -6.95
C LYS A 134 -1.27 20.98 -7.41
N ALA A 135 -2.41 20.42 -7.07
CA ALA A 135 -2.82 19.08 -7.51
C ALA A 135 -3.78 19.16 -8.72
N GLU A 136 -4.76 20.08 -8.68
CA GLU A 136 -5.74 20.27 -9.76
C GLU A 136 -5.12 20.80 -11.05
N PHE A 137 -4.05 21.60 -10.97
CA PHE A 137 -3.26 21.93 -12.14
C PHE A 137 -2.87 20.61 -12.84
N PHE A 138 -2.18 19.70 -12.14
CA PHE A 138 -1.55 18.51 -12.71
C PHE A 138 -2.50 17.45 -13.22
N ASP A 139 -3.70 17.30 -12.66
CA ASP A 139 -4.68 16.30 -13.12
C ASP A 139 -5.34 16.68 -14.45
N ARG A 140 -5.48 17.99 -14.75
CA ARG A 140 -5.94 18.44 -16.08
C ARG A 140 -4.90 18.25 -17.18
N PHE A 141 -3.64 17.93 -16.86
CA PHE A 141 -2.55 17.69 -17.83
C PHE A 141 -2.31 16.20 -18.16
N VAL A 142 -3.10 15.26 -17.61
CA VAL A 142 -2.81 13.80 -17.68
C VAL A 142 -3.57 13.06 -18.78
N GLU A 143 -4.55 13.68 -19.43
CA GLU A 143 -5.28 13.06 -20.55
C GLU A 143 -4.50 13.05 -21.87
N VAL A 144 -3.21 13.40 -21.85
CA VAL A 144 -2.37 13.37 -23.04
C VAL A 144 -1.84 11.95 -23.23
N THR A 145 -2.64 11.12 -23.89
CA THR A 145 -2.31 9.75 -24.31
C THR A 145 -1.13 9.71 -25.30
N ASP A 146 -0.87 10.83 -25.99
CA ASP A 146 0.20 10.95 -26.99
C ASP A 146 1.43 11.70 -26.49
N SER A 147 2.61 11.14 -26.72
CA SER A 147 3.89 11.78 -26.37
C SER A 147 4.05 13.20 -26.98
N LEU A 148 4.27 14.20 -26.12
CA LEU A 148 4.29 15.62 -26.50
C LEU A 148 5.66 16.05 -27.05
N GLY A 149 5.67 16.85 -28.12
CA GLY A 149 6.90 17.47 -28.63
C GLY A 149 7.34 18.70 -27.81
N PHE A 150 8.60 19.09 -27.92
CA PHE A 150 9.17 20.23 -27.18
C PHE A 150 8.36 21.53 -27.31
N ARG A 151 8.02 21.94 -28.55
CA ARG A 151 7.23 23.16 -28.78
C ARG A 151 5.82 23.08 -28.22
N GLN A 152 5.20 21.89 -28.29
CA GLN A 152 3.85 21.66 -27.76
C GLN A 152 3.86 21.80 -26.24
N LEU A 153 4.88 21.27 -25.57
CA LEU A 153 5.08 21.43 -24.13
C LEU A 153 5.31 22.89 -23.75
N CYS A 154 6.15 23.64 -24.47
CA CYS A 154 6.37 25.07 -24.21
C CYS A 154 5.07 25.90 -24.36
N LYS A 155 4.28 25.63 -25.41
CA LYS A 155 2.99 26.30 -25.64
C LYS A 155 1.99 25.97 -24.53
N MET A 156 1.97 24.73 -24.07
CA MET A 156 1.10 24.27 -22.99
C MET A 156 1.46 24.89 -21.64
N LEU A 157 2.75 25.00 -21.33
CA LEU A 157 3.24 25.63 -20.10
C LEU A 157 3.27 27.17 -20.17
N LYS A 158 2.98 27.76 -21.34
CA LYS A 158 3.11 29.21 -21.63
C LYS A 158 4.51 29.76 -21.32
N VAL A 159 5.55 29.01 -21.69
CA VAL A 159 6.96 29.37 -21.43
C VAL A 159 7.66 29.76 -22.73
N LYS A 160 8.60 30.71 -22.66
CA LYS A 160 9.47 31.03 -23.80
C LYS A 160 10.42 29.85 -24.07
N GLU A 161 10.41 29.36 -25.31
CA GLU A 161 11.27 28.26 -25.77
C GLU A 161 12.77 28.39 -25.38
N PRO A 162 13.43 29.56 -25.49
CA PRO A 162 14.84 29.69 -25.11
C PRO A 162 15.08 29.52 -23.61
N GLU A 163 14.22 30.09 -22.76
CA GLU A 163 14.33 29.99 -21.29
C GLU A 163 14.15 28.54 -20.84
N PHE A 164 13.14 27.86 -21.38
CA PHE A 164 12.90 26.45 -21.09
C PHE A 164 14.04 25.55 -21.58
N ARG A 165 14.61 25.86 -22.75
CA ARG A 165 15.77 25.12 -23.28
C ARG A 165 17.00 25.28 -22.39
N GLN A 166 17.28 26.50 -21.93
CA GLN A 166 18.39 26.78 -21.03
C GLN A 166 18.23 26.00 -19.72
N PHE A 167 17.03 25.99 -19.14
CA PHE A 167 16.74 25.24 -17.93
C PHE A 167 16.96 23.73 -18.06
N LEU A 168 16.55 23.12 -19.17
CA LEU A 168 16.81 21.69 -19.40
C LEU A 168 18.29 21.38 -19.55
N LEU A 169 19.09 22.32 -20.10
CA LEU A 169 20.54 22.18 -20.23
C LEU A 169 21.24 22.37 -18.88
N GLU A 170 20.87 23.40 -18.11
CA GLU A 170 21.45 23.70 -16.79
C GLU A 170 21.23 22.58 -15.78
N ARG A 171 20.04 21.99 -15.78
CA ARG A 171 19.72 20.83 -14.91
C ARG A 171 20.21 19.50 -15.48
N ASN A 172 20.94 19.52 -16.58
CA ASN A 172 21.47 18.34 -17.25
C ASN A 172 20.39 17.30 -17.61
N ILE A 173 19.16 17.75 -17.90
CA ILE A 173 18.04 16.88 -18.28
C ILE A 173 18.16 16.48 -19.75
N MET A 174 18.60 17.44 -20.58
CA MET A 174 18.90 17.26 -21.99
C MET A 174 20.28 17.85 -22.30
N TYR A 175 20.89 17.40 -23.39
CA TYR A 175 22.13 17.93 -23.93
C TYR A 175 21.99 18.20 -25.44
N ARG A 176 22.92 18.95 -26.01
CA ARG A 176 22.97 19.21 -27.44
C ARG A 176 23.84 18.16 -28.11
N ASP A 177 23.24 17.36 -29.00
CA ASP A 177 23.95 16.44 -29.87
C ASP A 177 23.73 16.85 -31.33
N LYS A 178 24.80 17.25 -32.02
CA LYS A 178 24.77 17.74 -33.42
C LYS A 178 23.66 18.76 -33.71
N GLY A 179 23.43 19.68 -32.77
CA GLY A 179 22.39 20.73 -32.87
C GLY A 179 20.97 20.28 -32.51
N THR A 180 20.76 18.99 -32.24
CA THR A 180 19.48 18.42 -31.80
C THR A 180 19.46 18.27 -30.27
N LEU A 181 18.32 18.56 -29.65
CA LEU A 181 18.15 18.46 -28.21
C LEU A 181 17.80 17.01 -27.82
N THR A 182 18.72 16.34 -27.15
CA THR A 182 18.62 14.91 -26.83
C THR A 182 18.55 14.71 -25.30
N PRO A 183 17.61 13.90 -24.79
CA PRO A 183 17.50 13.60 -23.37
C PRO A 183 18.64 12.71 -22.88
N GLN A 184 19.04 12.89 -21.64
CA GLN A 184 20.00 11.97 -21.03
C GLN A 184 19.46 10.55 -20.88
N HIS A 185 20.36 9.58 -20.94
CA HIS A 185 20.02 8.16 -20.85
C HIS A 185 19.31 7.80 -19.53
N HIS A 186 19.73 8.39 -18.40
CA HIS A 186 19.10 8.15 -17.10
C HIS A 186 17.62 8.59 -17.07
N HIS A 187 17.29 9.74 -17.68
CA HIS A 187 15.91 10.23 -17.75
C HIS A 187 15.06 9.47 -18.78
N MET A 188 15.68 8.88 -19.81
CA MET A 188 14.99 7.94 -20.71
C MET A 188 14.65 6.63 -19.99
N GLN A 189 15.59 6.05 -19.24
CA GLN A 189 15.34 4.83 -18.45
C GLN A 189 14.25 5.04 -17.38
N ALA A 190 14.18 6.23 -16.78
CA ALA A 190 13.13 6.58 -15.83
C ALA A 190 11.72 6.72 -16.44
N GLY A 191 11.61 6.66 -17.78
CA GLY A 191 10.37 6.71 -18.54
C GLY A 191 9.81 8.12 -18.74
N TYR A 192 10.64 9.17 -18.59
CA TYR A 192 10.21 10.56 -18.80
C TYR A 192 10.20 10.95 -20.29
N PHE A 193 11.00 10.28 -21.11
CA PHE A 193 11.17 10.58 -22.52
C PHE A 193 11.00 9.34 -23.40
N THR A 194 10.45 9.53 -24.59
CA THR A 194 10.43 8.53 -25.65
C THR A 194 11.11 9.11 -26.90
N LEU A 195 11.96 8.31 -27.56
CA LEU A 195 12.55 8.66 -28.84
C LEU A 195 11.62 8.18 -29.95
N ARG A 196 11.06 9.09 -30.71
CA ARG A 196 10.37 8.76 -31.96
C ARG A 196 11.37 8.86 -33.09
N SER A 197 11.76 7.71 -33.62
CA SER A 197 12.55 7.62 -34.84
C SER A 197 11.62 7.47 -36.03
N GLY A 198 11.86 8.24 -37.09
CA GLY A 198 11.10 8.19 -38.33
C GLY A 198 11.98 8.52 -39.53
N VAL A 199 11.52 8.22 -40.72
CA VAL A 199 12.16 8.63 -41.97
C VAL A 199 11.39 9.84 -42.48
N GLY A 200 12.05 10.99 -42.57
CA GLY A 200 11.44 12.20 -43.11
C GLY A 200 11.16 12.07 -44.61
N GLU A 201 10.35 12.96 -45.18
CA GLU A 201 10.07 12.99 -46.64
C GLU A 201 11.36 13.04 -47.49
N ASN A 202 12.46 13.55 -46.93
CA ASN A 202 13.79 13.59 -47.55
C ASN A 202 14.64 12.31 -47.35
N GLN A 203 14.03 11.17 -46.98
CA GLN A 203 14.71 9.87 -46.72
C GLN A 203 15.77 9.88 -45.60
N HIS A 204 15.95 10.97 -44.87
CA HIS A 204 16.82 11.03 -43.71
C HIS A 204 16.09 10.51 -42.46
N ALA A 205 16.74 9.59 -41.74
CA ALA A 205 16.28 9.15 -40.43
C ALA A 205 16.39 10.32 -39.43
N PHE A 206 15.27 10.75 -38.88
CA PHE A 206 15.22 11.71 -37.78
C PHE A 206 14.88 10.97 -36.48
N SER A 207 15.54 11.37 -35.40
CA SER A 207 15.19 10.93 -34.06
C SER A 207 14.82 12.14 -33.23
N GLN A 208 13.58 12.20 -32.76
CA GLN A 208 13.07 13.32 -31.97
C GLN A 208 12.59 12.83 -30.62
N ALA A 209 13.10 13.45 -29.56
CA ALA A 209 12.65 13.20 -28.20
C ALA A 209 11.26 13.79 -27.95
N ARG A 210 10.40 13.00 -27.32
CA ARG A 210 9.04 13.37 -26.91
C ARG A 210 8.87 13.13 -25.42
N PHE A 211 8.06 13.95 -24.78
CA PHE A 211 7.79 13.88 -23.35
C PHE A 211 6.62 12.94 -23.11
N THR A 212 6.77 11.97 -22.22
CA THR A 212 5.66 11.12 -21.77
C THR A 212 4.77 11.90 -20.79
N ALA A 213 3.56 11.42 -20.50
CA ALA A 213 2.72 12.02 -19.46
C ALA A 213 3.45 12.14 -18.11
N LYS A 214 4.25 11.12 -17.74
CA LYS A 214 5.11 11.13 -16.56
C LYS A 214 6.23 12.18 -16.66
N GLY A 215 6.86 12.30 -17.83
CA GLY A 215 7.88 13.31 -18.10
C GLY A 215 7.37 14.74 -18.04
N VAL A 216 6.17 14.99 -18.57
CA VAL A 216 5.53 16.31 -18.49
C VAL A 216 5.24 16.70 -17.05
N LYS A 217 4.64 15.81 -16.24
CA LYS A 217 4.41 16.07 -14.81
C LYS A 217 5.71 16.42 -14.07
N TRP A 218 6.75 15.63 -14.32
CA TRP A 218 8.04 15.81 -13.67
C TRP A 218 8.71 17.14 -14.05
N VAL A 219 8.82 17.43 -15.35
CA VAL A 219 9.47 18.66 -15.83
C VAL A 219 8.65 19.91 -15.47
N ALA A 220 7.32 19.85 -15.53
CA ALA A 220 6.46 20.96 -15.12
C ALA A 220 6.59 21.29 -13.63
N SER A 221 6.68 20.27 -12.76
CA SER A 221 6.92 20.46 -11.32
C SER A 221 8.29 21.09 -11.05
N LEU A 222 9.34 20.59 -11.71
CA LEU A 222 10.70 21.15 -11.58
C LEU A 222 10.78 22.60 -12.09
N TRP A 223 10.09 22.90 -13.18
CA TRP A 223 10.02 24.24 -13.75
C TRP A 223 9.27 25.21 -12.84
N ALA A 224 8.13 24.79 -12.26
CA ALA A 224 7.39 25.59 -11.29
C ALA A 224 8.24 25.91 -10.05
N GLY A 225 9.02 24.93 -9.55
CA GLY A 225 9.97 25.16 -8.47
C GLY A 225 11.10 26.12 -8.85
N HIS A 226 11.59 26.06 -10.10
CA HIS A 226 12.60 26.97 -10.60
C HIS A 226 12.09 28.42 -10.71
N ILE A 227 10.87 28.63 -11.23
CA ILE A 227 10.23 29.95 -11.24
C ILE A 227 10.04 30.48 -9.82
N ALA A 228 9.64 29.64 -8.85
CA ALA A 228 9.46 30.06 -7.47
C ALA A 228 10.79 30.45 -6.78
N THR A 229 11.91 29.90 -7.25
CA THR A 229 13.26 30.18 -6.72
C THR A 229 13.92 31.35 -7.44
N GLN A 230 13.53 31.65 -8.68
CA GLN A 230 13.97 32.86 -9.37
C GLN A 230 13.17 34.06 -8.83
N PRO A 231 13.82 35.04 -8.16
CA PRO A 231 13.12 36.25 -7.75
C PRO A 231 12.59 36.94 -9.01
N LYS A 232 11.30 37.32 -9.02
CA LYS A 232 10.76 38.24 -10.01
C LYS A 232 11.55 39.55 -9.94
N GLY A 233 12.56 39.65 -10.78
CA GLY A 233 13.39 40.83 -10.95
C GLY A 233 13.97 40.79 -12.34
N VAL A 234 13.21 41.29 -13.31
CA VAL A 234 13.58 42.33 -14.29
C VAL A 234 12.33 42.50 -15.18
N ALA A 235 11.41 43.36 -14.75
CA ALA A 235 10.53 44.08 -15.65
C ALA A 235 10.95 45.56 -15.53
N ALA A 236 11.89 45.93 -16.38
CA ALA A 236 12.17 47.31 -16.79
C ALA A 236 12.02 47.33 -18.32
#